data_AF-M3ELY1-F1
#
_entry.id   AF-M3ELY1-F1
#
_cell.length_a   1.000
_cell.length_b   1.000
_cell.length_c   1.000
_cell.angle_alpha   90.00
_cell.angle_beta   90.00
_cell.angle_gamma   90.00
#
_symmetry.space_group_name_H-M   'P 1'
#
loop_
_entity.id
_entity.type
_entity.pdbx_description
1 polymer ?
#
loop_
_entity_poly.entity_id
_entity_poly.type
_entity_poly.pdbx_seq_one_letter_code
_entity_poly.pdbx_strand_id
1 'polypeptide(L)'
;MSQMAAAGLIAGLVVACGPKDSAAGETAGSGKPDKTSKPATATPAKTPGSPAKTPGTPTTPPSPKPSSTAADGAKALTCEQLRNASLDGGGLEGYGISGAALSAGRWEGADGVVIELQPQCAIGDITGDSAPDAVGALKISTGGTGKFYTLVTWRNDGGTPVPAAAAELGDRTPVVSIDFPSGGAPRQVTVVHRTRGDDDPAAVVTLTRTAVYEVSEPTMVELHHSDAPYTP
;
A
#
# COMPACT_ATOMS: atom_id res chain seq x y z
N MET A 1 10.69 56.94 9.50
CA MET A 1 9.60 57.89 9.78
C MET A 1 8.40 57.40 8.99
N SER A 2 7.30 56.87 9.52
CA SER A 2 6.68 56.95 10.85
C SER A 2 5.98 55.63 11.18
N GLN A 3 5.96 55.33 12.47
CA GLN A 3 5.00 54.41 13.10
C GLN A 3 3.56 54.93 12.96
N MET A 4 2.60 54.02 12.93
CA MET A 4 1.41 54.14 13.79
C MET A 4 0.98 52.77 14.29
N ALA A 5 0.85 52.71 15.61
CA ALA A 5 0.32 51.61 16.40
C ALA A 5 -1.08 51.97 16.90
N ALA A 6 -1.96 50.98 17.03
CA ALA A 6 -3.11 50.90 17.96
C ALA A 6 -3.65 49.46 17.84
N ALA A 7 -3.56 48.55 18.81
CA ALA A 7 -3.84 48.54 20.24
C ALA A 7 -5.34 48.66 20.60
N GLY A 8 -5.89 47.54 21.08
CA GLY A 8 -7.13 47.43 21.86
C GLY A 8 -7.87 46.12 21.54
N LEU A 9 -8.41 45.33 22.46
CA LEU A 9 -8.31 45.19 23.92
C LEU A 9 -8.98 43.82 24.24
N ILE A 10 -8.51 43.19 25.30
CA ILE A 10 -8.79 41.83 25.78
C ILE A 10 -10.16 41.69 26.48
N ALA A 11 -10.82 40.55 26.28
CA ALA A 11 -11.62 39.83 27.29
C ALA A 11 -11.58 38.32 26.90
N GLY A 12 -11.20 37.34 27.70
CA GLY A 12 -11.09 37.24 29.15
C GLY A 12 -12.08 36.18 29.66
N LEU A 13 -11.76 34.89 29.53
CA LEU A 13 -12.42 33.82 30.27
C LEU A 13 -11.46 32.65 30.49
N VAL A 14 -10.85 32.64 31.67
CA VAL A 14 -10.03 31.56 32.20
C VAL A 14 -10.95 30.76 33.13
N VAL A 15 -11.19 29.49 32.82
CA VAL A 15 -11.80 28.55 33.75
C VAL A 15 -10.67 27.75 34.38
N ALA A 16 -10.37 28.05 35.64
CA ALA A 16 -9.46 27.29 36.49
C ALA A 16 -10.13 27.06 37.85
N CYS A 17 -10.36 25.78 38.16
CA CYS A 17 -10.56 25.16 39.48
C CYS A 17 -10.28 23.67 39.21
N GLY A 18 -9.30 22.97 39.74
CA GLY A 18 -8.37 23.12 40.86
C GLY A 18 -8.06 21.67 41.32
N PRO A 19 -6.84 21.32 41.74
CA PRO A 19 -6.50 19.95 42.12
C PRO A 19 -6.95 19.66 43.56
N LYS A 20 -7.37 18.43 43.84
CA LYS A 20 -7.47 17.89 45.20
C LYS A 20 -6.68 16.60 45.29
N ASP A 21 -5.47 16.72 45.81
CA ASP A 21 -4.75 15.62 46.43
C ASP A 21 -5.29 15.39 47.85
N SER A 22 -5.44 14.12 48.23
CA SER A 22 -5.38 13.66 49.62
C SER A 22 -4.84 12.24 49.62
N ALA A 23 -3.66 12.10 50.23
CA ALA A 23 -2.88 10.87 50.38
C ALA A 23 -3.14 10.19 51.73
N ALA A 24 -2.88 8.88 51.80
CA ALA A 24 -2.31 8.11 52.93
C ALA A 24 -2.09 6.66 52.44
N GLY A 25 -0.98 5.94 52.63
CA GLY A 25 0.33 6.15 53.28
C GLY A 25 1.34 5.14 52.66
N GLU A 26 2.64 5.49 52.58
CA GLU A 26 3.76 4.97 53.40
C GLU A 26 3.94 3.42 53.36
N THR A 27 5.10 2.81 53.08
CA THR A 27 6.51 3.13 53.40
C THR A 27 7.53 2.50 52.43
N ALA A 28 8.74 3.08 52.42
CA ALA A 28 9.93 2.75 51.65
C ALA A 28 10.82 1.60 52.21
N GLY A 29 11.81 1.18 51.40
CA GLY A 29 13.03 0.46 51.83
C GLY A 29 13.64 -0.40 50.70
N SER A 30 14.47 0.15 49.80
CA SER A 30 15.97 0.22 49.84
C SER A 30 16.72 -1.08 50.11
N GLY A 31 17.61 -1.46 49.17
CA GLY A 31 18.74 -2.38 49.44
C GLY A 31 19.29 -3.18 48.25
N LYS A 32 20.20 -2.59 47.46
CA LYS A 32 21.33 -3.29 46.75
C LYS A 32 22.49 -3.46 47.79
N PRO A 33 23.65 -4.13 47.56
CA PRO A 33 24.19 -4.74 46.33
C PRO A 33 25.03 -6.04 46.48
N ASP A 34 25.53 -6.52 45.33
CA ASP A 34 26.91 -6.95 45.05
C ASP A 34 27.32 -8.44 44.92
N LYS A 35 28.06 -8.65 43.80
CA LYS A 35 29.27 -9.48 43.57
C LYS A 35 29.19 -10.98 43.18
N THR A 36 29.60 -11.19 41.92
CA THR A 36 30.76 -12.01 41.48
C THR A 36 30.81 -13.50 41.85
N SER A 37 30.85 -14.39 40.84
CA SER A 37 31.94 -15.38 40.65
C SER A 37 31.79 -16.23 39.38
N LYS A 38 32.97 -16.63 38.87
CA LYS A 38 33.34 -17.21 37.56
C LYS A 38 33.30 -18.78 37.62
N PRO A 39 33.88 -19.56 36.67
CA PRO A 39 33.22 -20.67 35.98
C PRO A 39 33.68 -22.07 36.47
N ALA A 40 32.97 -23.14 36.10
CA ALA A 40 33.41 -24.50 36.35
C ALA A 40 33.77 -25.24 35.06
N THR A 41 35.06 -25.57 34.95
CA THR A 41 35.68 -26.49 34.00
C THR A 41 35.61 -27.91 34.55
N ALA A 42 35.42 -28.92 33.70
CA ALA A 42 35.69 -30.31 34.04
C ALA A 42 36.32 -31.10 32.87
N THR A 43 37.40 -31.81 33.17
CA THR A 43 38.10 -32.89 32.42
C THR A 43 38.94 -33.62 33.50
N PRO A 44 39.49 -34.86 33.36
CA PRO A 44 39.54 -35.81 32.23
C PRO A 44 39.34 -37.32 32.59
N ALA A 45 39.25 -38.21 31.58
CA ALA A 45 39.72 -39.60 31.67
C ALA A 45 40.00 -40.23 30.28
N LYS A 46 41.07 -41.05 30.17
CA LYS A 46 41.65 -41.66 28.95
C LYS A 46 41.24 -43.14 28.72
N THR A 47 41.02 -43.52 27.44
CA THR A 47 41.54 -44.64 26.57
C THR A 47 41.81 -46.05 27.18
N PRO A 48 41.67 -47.24 26.51
CA PRO A 48 41.99 -47.53 25.09
C PRO A 48 41.22 -48.65 24.31
N GLY A 49 41.42 -48.72 22.98
CA GLY A 49 41.20 -49.94 22.18
C GLY A 49 40.73 -49.75 20.72
N SER A 50 41.65 -49.91 19.76
CA SER A 50 41.39 -50.19 18.32
C SER A 50 41.32 -51.74 18.12
N PRO A 51 41.06 -52.37 16.95
CA PRO A 51 40.72 -51.88 15.60
C PRO A 51 39.58 -52.67 14.87
N ALA A 52 39.02 -52.18 13.75
CA ALA A 52 38.68 -52.99 12.56
C ALA A 52 38.07 -52.18 11.39
N LYS A 53 38.45 -52.60 10.19
CA LYS A 53 38.11 -52.10 8.83
C LYS A 53 36.62 -52.18 8.50
N THR A 54 36.11 -51.26 7.66
CA THR A 54 35.50 -51.53 6.32
C THR A 54 35.21 -50.20 5.60
N PRO A 55 35.54 -50.02 4.30
CA PRO A 55 35.15 -48.85 3.52
C PRO A 55 33.67 -48.93 3.11
N GLY A 56 32.87 -47.95 3.52
CA GLY A 56 31.52 -47.73 3.02
C GLY A 56 31.41 -46.32 2.47
N THR A 57 31.29 -46.21 1.14
CA THR A 57 30.96 -44.97 0.44
C THR A 57 29.58 -44.49 0.88
N PRO A 58 29.39 -43.27 1.41
CA PRO A 58 28.07 -42.69 1.49
C PRO A 58 27.72 -42.14 0.11
N THR A 59 26.86 -42.87 -0.61
CA THR A 59 26.15 -42.34 -1.79
C THR A 59 25.14 -41.31 -1.28
N THR A 60 25.49 -40.03 -1.37
CA THR A 60 24.56 -38.92 -1.14
C THR A 60 23.43 -39.00 -2.17
N PRO A 61 22.16 -38.97 -1.77
CA PRO A 61 21.05 -38.81 -2.71
C PRO A 61 21.22 -37.51 -3.49
N PRO A 62 21.00 -37.47 -4.82
CA PRO A 62 20.99 -36.20 -5.53
C PRO A 62 19.85 -35.35 -4.97
N SER A 63 20.23 -34.24 -4.34
CA SER A 63 19.32 -33.16 -3.97
C SER A 63 18.53 -32.75 -5.22
N PRO A 64 17.20 -32.60 -5.18
CA PRO A 64 16.44 -32.12 -6.31
C PRO A 64 16.92 -30.70 -6.61
N LYS A 65 17.67 -30.57 -7.70
CA LYS A 65 17.96 -29.29 -8.34
C LYS A 65 16.63 -28.55 -8.51
N PRO A 66 16.49 -27.29 -8.08
CA PRO A 66 15.32 -26.51 -8.48
C PRO A 66 15.32 -26.50 -10.00
N SER A 67 14.35 -27.20 -10.58
CA SER A 67 14.05 -27.09 -12.00
C SER A 67 13.65 -25.65 -12.23
N SER A 68 14.58 -24.83 -12.71
CA SER A 68 14.24 -23.67 -13.51
C SER A 68 13.70 -24.19 -14.84
N THR A 69 12.50 -24.75 -14.80
CA THR A 69 11.63 -24.68 -15.96
C THR A 69 11.33 -23.19 -16.06
N ALA A 70 12.10 -22.48 -16.89
CA ALA A 70 11.71 -21.16 -17.33
C ALA A 70 10.29 -21.31 -17.85
N ALA A 71 9.34 -20.76 -17.08
CA ALA A 71 7.94 -20.77 -17.43
C ALA A 71 7.85 -20.14 -18.81
N ASP A 72 7.24 -20.88 -19.72
CA ASP A 72 6.74 -20.38 -20.99
C ASP A 72 6.07 -19.03 -20.70
N GLY A 73 6.57 -17.96 -21.34
CA GLY A 73 6.40 -16.58 -20.89
C GLY A 73 4.96 -16.30 -20.47
N ALA A 74 4.76 -15.99 -19.19
CA ALA A 74 3.45 -15.67 -18.65
C ALA A 74 2.80 -14.63 -19.56
N LYS A 75 1.61 -14.93 -20.06
CA LYS A 75 0.90 -14.02 -20.97
C LYS A 75 0.71 -12.69 -20.26
N ALA A 76 1.19 -11.62 -20.88
CA ALA A 76 0.96 -10.26 -20.39
C ALA A 76 -0.54 -10.00 -20.19
N LEU A 77 -0.88 -9.27 -19.13
CA LEU A 77 -2.23 -8.75 -19.00
C LEU A 77 -2.53 -7.75 -20.12
N THR A 78 -3.82 -7.56 -20.37
CA THR A 78 -4.37 -6.59 -21.31
C THR A 78 -5.45 -5.79 -20.62
N CYS A 79 -5.65 -4.54 -21.04
CA CYS A 79 -6.69 -3.69 -20.48
C CYS A 79 -8.10 -4.26 -20.66
N GLU A 80 -8.34 -5.04 -21.73
CA GLU A 80 -9.63 -5.71 -21.94
C GLU A 80 -9.92 -6.77 -20.87
N GLN A 81 -8.90 -7.46 -20.36
CA GLN A 81 -9.10 -8.45 -19.28
C GLN A 81 -9.61 -7.80 -18.00
N LEU A 82 -9.25 -6.54 -17.73
CA LEU A 82 -9.72 -5.81 -16.55
C LEU A 82 -11.23 -5.62 -16.53
N ARG A 83 -11.89 -5.62 -17.70
CA ARG A 83 -13.35 -5.48 -17.79
C ARG A 83 -14.10 -6.63 -17.14
N ASN A 84 -13.44 -7.76 -16.88
CA ASN A 84 -14.02 -8.91 -16.18
C ASN A 84 -13.19 -9.34 -14.96
N ALA A 85 -12.32 -8.45 -14.46
CA ALA A 85 -11.45 -8.77 -13.33
C ALA A 85 -12.24 -8.76 -12.01
N SER A 86 -11.77 -9.57 -11.06
CA SER A 86 -12.18 -9.44 -9.66
C SER A 86 -11.74 -8.08 -9.10
N LEU A 87 -12.47 -7.62 -8.09
CA LEU A 87 -12.19 -6.45 -7.27
C LEU A 87 -11.83 -6.84 -5.82
N ASP A 88 -11.90 -8.13 -5.50
CA ASP A 88 -11.67 -8.65 -4.16
C ASP A 88 -10.21 -8.53 -3.75
N GLY A 89 -9.96 -8.03 -2.54
CA GLY A 89 -8.60 -7.79 -2.04
C GLY A 89 -7.89 -6.63 -2.72
N GLY A 90 -8.60 -5.83 -3.53
CA GLY A 90 -8.07 -4.68 -4.25
C GLY A 90 -8.06 -3.38 -3.44
N GLY A 91 -8.18 -3.42 -2.10
CA GLY A 91 -8.19 -2.20 -1.29
C GLY A 91 -9.52 -1.41 -1.36
N LEU A 92 -10.62 -2.09 -1.71
CA LEU A 92 -11.95 -1.49 -1.88
C LEU A 92 -12.93 -1.91 -0.77
N GLU A 93 -12.42 -2.50 0.32
CA GLU A 93 -13.22 -3.06 1.41
C GLU A 93 -14.09 -2.00 2.10
N GLY A 94 -13.65 -0.73 2.07
CA GLY A 94 -14.42 0.43 2.58
C GLY A 94 -15.76 0.66 1.86
N TYR A 95 -15.94 0.11 0.65
CA TYR A 95 -17.18 0.19 -0.10
C TYR A 95 -18.13 -0.99 0.16
N GLY A 96 -17.78 -1.91 1.07
CA GLY A 96 -18.62 -3.06 1.40
C GLY A 96 -18.76 -4.09 0.27
N ILE A 97 -17.84 -4.07 -0.70
CA ILE A 97 -17.86 -4.97 -1.86
C ILE A 97 -17.05 -6.23 -1.52
N SER A 98 -17.72 -7.37 -1.47
CA SER A 98 -17.11 -8.68 -1.22
C SER A 98 -17.60 -9.65 -2.27
N GLY A 99 -16.70 -10.43 -2.86
CA GLY A 99 -17.01 -11.28 -4.01
C GLY A 99 -17.25 -10.48 -5.29
N ALA A 100 -16.80 -9.22 -5.36
CA ALA A 100 -17.12 -8.34 -6.47
C ALA A 100 -16.21 -8.63 -7.66
N ALA A 101 -16.83 -8.80 -8.84
CA ALA A 101 -16.14 -8.91 -10.11
C ALA A 101 -16.83 -8.02 -11.13
N LEU A 102 -16.02 -7.34 -11.95
CA LEU A 102 -16.56 -6.58 -13.06
C LEU A 102 -17.17 -7.54 -14.08
N SER A 103 -18.22 -7.08 -14.76
CA SER A 103 -18.79 -7.68 -15.95
C SER A 103 -18.85 -6.61 -17.02
N ALA A 104 -18.08 -6.79 -18.09
CA ALA A 104 -17.94 -5.79 -19.17
C ALA A 104 -17.55 -4.38 -18.68
N GLY A 105 -16.77 -4.30 -17.60
CA GLY A 105 -16.26 -3.06 -17.00
C GLY A 105 -17.18 -2.45 -15.95
N ARG A 106 -18.21 -3.17 -15.50
CA ARG A 106 -19.16 -2.66 -14.50
C ARG A 106 -19.49 -3.71 -13.44
N TRP A 107 -19.66 -3.26 -12.21
CA TRP A 107 -20.26 -4.03 -11.12
C TRP A 107 -21.33 -3.17 -10.43
N GLU A 108 -22.38 -3.81 -9.93
CA GLU A 108 -23.48 -3.17 -9.22
C GLU A 108 -23.89 -4.00 -8.00
N GLY A 109 -23.86 -3.36 -6.83
CA GLY A 109 -24.25 -3.93 -5.56
C GLY A 109 -25.74 -3.73 -5.26
N ALA A 110 -26.29 -4.61 -4.42
CA ALA A 110 -27.71 -4.55 -4.01
C ALA A 110 -28.07 -3.28 -3.19
N ASP A 111 -27.06 -2.63 -2.62
CA ASP A 111 -27.14 -1.39 -1.85
C ASP A 111 -27.06 -0.12 -2.73
N GLY A 112 -27.00 -0.27 -4.06
CA GLY A 112 -26.92 0.83 -5.01
C GLY A 112 -25.50 1.35 -5.24
N VAL A 113 -24.47 0.64 -4.73
CA VAL A 113 -23.08 0.92 -5.11
C VAL A 113 -22.85 0.48 -6.55
N VAL A 114 -22.30 1.38 -7.37
CA VAL A 114 -21.97 1.12 -8.78
C VAL A 114 -20.49 1.39 -8.97
N ILE A 115 -19.78 0.43 -9.55
CA ILE A 115 -18.36 0.52 -9.89
C ILE A 115 -18.21 0.38 -11.39
N GLU A 116 -17.52 1.33 -12.01
CA GLU A 116 -17.26 1.35 -13.45
C GLU A 116 -15.77 1.51 -13.71
N LEU A 117 -15.19 0.62 -14.51
CA LEU A 117 -13.84 0.75 -15.01
C LEU A 117 -13.78 1.90 -16.02
N GLN A 118 -12.88 2.85 -15.78
CA GLN A 118 -12.56 3.90 -16.74
C GLN A 118 -11.76 3.33 -17.92
N PRO A 119 -11.84 3.96 -19.11
CA PRO A 119 -11.11 3.48 -20.28
C PRO A 119 -9.58 3.58 -20.14
N GLN A 120 -9.08 4.43 -19.24
CA GLN A 120 -7.66 4.60 -18.99
C GLN A 120 -7.08 3.38 -18.28
N CYS A 121 -6.08 2.79 -18.90
CA CYS A 121 -5.36 1.64 -18.38
C CYS A 121 -3.94 1.62 -18.96
N ALA A 122 -3.00 1.11 -18.16
CA ALA A 122 -1.62 0.88 -18.57
C ALA A 122 -1.22 -0.56 -18.25
N ILE A 123 -0.30 -1.11 -19.06
CA ILE A 123 0.30 -2.43 -18.89
C ILE A 123 1.80 -2.26 -18.66
N GLY A 124 2.35 -2.94 -17.67
CA GLY A 124 3.76 -2.81 -17.28
C GLY A 124 4.12 -3.72 -16.11
N ASP A 125 5.42 -3.84 -15.81
CA ASP A 125 5.90 -4.71 -14.74
C ASP A 125 5.95 -3.94 -13.40
N ILE A 126 5.05 -4.31 -12.48
CA ILE A 126 4.98 -3.74 -11.12
C ILE A 126 5.59 -4.71 -10.11
N THR A 127 5.40 -6.01 -10.29
CA THR A 127 5.88 -7.00 -9.34
C THR A 127 7.39 -7.25 -9.45
N GLY A 128 7.98 -6.98 -10.62
CA GLY A 128 9.38 -7.21 -10.96
C GLY A 128 9.64 -8.64 -11.45
N ASP A 129 8.60 -9.39 -11.81
CA ASP A 129 8.68 -10.79 -12.25
C ASP A 129 8.72 -10.95 -13.78
N SER A 130 8.82 -9.83 -14.51
CA SER A 130 8.79 -9.75 -15.97
C SER A 130 7.47 -10.17 -16.63
N ALA A 131 6.43 -10.53 -15.88
CA ALA A 131 5.08 -10.74 -16.39
C ALA A 131 4.30 -9.42 -16.29
N PRO A 132 3.93 -8.78 -17.42
CA PRO A 132 3.29 -7.47 -17.33
C PRO A 132 1.96 -7.51 -16.58
N ASP A 133 1.90 -6.69 -15.54
CA ASP A 133 0.75 -6.35 -14.70
C ASP A 133 -0.09 -5.25 -15.37
N ALA A 134 -1.15 -4.81 -14.69
CA ALA A 134 -2.02 -3.75 -15.20
C ALA A 134 -2.42 -2.75 -14.10
N VAL A 135 -2.58 -1.48 -14.49
CA VAL A 135 -3.20 -0.45 -13.65
C VAL A 135 -4.36 0.17 -14.40
N GLY A 136 -5.48 0.33 -13.72
CA GLY A 136 -6.68 0.97 -14.22
C GLY A 136 -7.30 1.87 -13.16
N ALA A 137 -8.29 2.65 -13.57
CA ALA A 137 -9.02 3.52 -12.66
C ALA A 137 -10.50 3.12 -12.60
N LEU A 138 -11.06 3.09 -11.39
CA LEU A 138 -12.47 2.85 -11.15
C LEU A 138 -13.18 4.16 -10.84
N LYS A 139 -14.44 4.26 -11.25
CA LYS A 139 -15.39 5.28 -10.81
C LYS A 139 -16.45 4.60 -9.96
N ILE A 140 -16.63 5.07 -8.73
CA ILE A 140 -17.49 4.49 -7.71
C ILE A 140 -18.61 5.48 -7.36
N SER A 141 -19.84 5.01 -7.40
CA SER A 141 -21.04 5.75 -6.98
C SER A 141 -21.72 5.00 -5.84
N THR A 142 -22.00 5.66 -4.73
CA THR A 142 -22.57 5.03 -3.51
C THR A 142 -24.01 5.49 -3.22
N GLY A 143 -24.80 5.74 -4.27
CA GLY A 143 -26.18 6.23 -4.16
C GLY A 143 -26.35 7.75 -3.95
N GLY A 144 -25.30 8.47 -3.58
CA GLY A 144 -25.29 9.94 -3.53
C GLY A 144 -24.93 10.63 -4.85
N THR A 145 -24.70 11.95 -4.79
CA THR A 145 -24.22 12.75 -5.95
C THR A 145 -22.71 12.64 -6.16
N GLY A 146 -21.98 12.13 -5.17
CA GLY A 146 -20.54 11.90 -5.25
C GLY A 146 -20.19 10.89 -6.34
N LYS A 147 -19.00 11.07 -6.91
CA LYS A 147 -18.37 10.18 -7.89
C LYS A 147 -16.92 10.04 -7.47
N PHE A 148 -16.63 8.96 -6.77
CA PHE A 148 -15.29 8.69 -6.23
C PHE A 148 -14.46 7.97 -7.28
N TYR A 149 -13.18 8.24 -7.32
CA TYR A 149 -12.26 7.60 -8.24
C TYR A 149 -11.14 6.92 -7.48
N THR A 150 -10.76 5.72 -7.91
CA THR A 150 -9.74 4.90 -7.26
C THR A 150 -8.86 4.28 -8.33
N LEU A 151 -7.54 4.39 -8.18
CA LEU A 151 -6.58 3.60 -8.94
C LEU A 151 -6.50 2.20 -8.35
N VAL A 152 -6.45 1.19 -9.21
CA VAL A 152 -6.26 -0.20 -8.81
C VAL A 152 -5.19 -0.83 -9.68
N THR A 153 -4.28 -1.54 -9.03
CA THR A 153 -3.28 -2.41 -9.65
C THR A 153 -3.78 -3.85 -9.64
N TRP A 154 -3.68 -4.53 -10.77
CA TRP A 154 -3.85 -5.98 -10.88
C TRP A 154 -2.51 -6.63 -11.24
N ARG A 155 -2.04 -7.53 -10.38
CA ARG A 155 -0.91 -8.38 -10.69
C ARG A 155 -1.30 -9.48 -11.67
N ASN A 156 -0.32 -9.92 -12.45
CA ASN A 156 -0.48 -11.00 -13.41
C ASN A 156 -0.25 -12.37 -12.76
N ASP A 157 -1.33 -13.10 -12.46
CA ASP A 157 -1.24 -14.49 -12.03
C ASP A 157 -1.50 -15.43 -13.21
N GLY A 158 -0.44 -15.73 -13.97
CA GLY A 158 -0.52 -16.68 -15.10
C GLY A 158 -1.49 -16.26 -16.22
N GLY A 159 -1.66 -14.96 -16.44
CA GLY A 159 -2.60 -14.35 -17.39
C GLY A 159 -3.95 -13.99 -16.80
N THR A 160 -4.16 -14.20 -15.48
CA THR A 160 -5.35 -13.81 -14.75
C THR A 160 -5.06 -12.54 -13.93
N PRO A 161 -5.85 -11.46 -14.08
CA PRO A 161 -5.66 -10.25 -13.28
C PRO A 161 -6.13 -10.48 -11.84
N VAL A 162 -5.23 -10.31 -10.87
CA VAL A 162 -5.51 -10.40 -9.43
C VAL A 162 -5.29 -9.03 -8.80
N PRO A 163 -6.30 -8.41 -8.16
CA PRO A 163 -6.10 -7.13 -7.46
C PRO A 163 -4.96 -7.20 -6.45
N ALA A 164 -4.16 -6.15 -6.40
CA ALA A 164 -2.93 -6.12 -5.61
C ALA A 164 -2.79 -4.86 -4.76
N ALA A 165 -3.15 -3.69 -5.31
CA ALA A 165 -3.01 -2.43 -4.61
C ALA A 165 -4.02 -1.38 -5.08
N ALA A 166 -4.34 -0.39 -4.24
CA ALA A 166 -5.17 0.74 -4.61
C ALA A 166 -4.73 2.09 -4.03
N ALA A 167 -5.17 3.17 -4.68
CA ALA A 167 -5.14 4.54 -4.16
C ALA A 167 -6.44 5.25 -4.47
N GLU A 168 -7.07 5.83 -3.45
CA GLU A 168 -8.23 6.70 -3.63
C GLU A 168 -7.79 8.07 -4.13
N LEU A 169 -8.38 8.52 -5.23
CA LEU A 169 -8.19 9.86 -5.79
C LEU A 169 -9.22 10.85 -5.25
N GLY A 170 -10.37 10.34 -4.79
CA GLY A 170 -11.43 11.13 -4.16
C GLY A 170 -12.60 11.46 -5.09
N ASP A 171 -13.42 12.43 -4.69
CA ASP A 171 -14.64 12.82 -5.39
C ASP A 171 -14.34 13.76 -6.58
N ARG A 172 -14.96 13.50 -7.73
CA ARG A 172 -14.83 14.28 -8.99
C ARG A 172 -13.40 14.36 -9.54
N THR A 173 -12.62 13.30 -9.38
CA THR A 173 -11.25 13.21 -9.88
C THR A 173 -11.07 12.23 -11.05
N PRO A 174 -11.68 12.48 -12.23
CA PRO A 174 -11.57 11.59 -13.37
C PRO A 174 -10.11 11.46 -13.83
N VAL A 175 -9.74 10.24 -14.23
CA VAL A 175 -8.39 9.94 -14.72
C VAL A 175 -8.35 10.27 -16.20
N VAL A 176 -7.24 10.88 -16.63
CA VAL A 176 -6.98 11.33 -17.99
C VAL A 176 -6.03 10.37 -18.70
N SER A 177 -4.92 9.99 -18.04
CA SER A 177 -4.00 8.95 -18.52
C SER A 177 -3.33 8.20 -17.36
N ILE A 178 -2.83 7.02 -17.68
CA ILE A 178 -2.03 6.16 -16.80
C ILE A 178 -0.88 5.65 -17.67
N ASP A 179 0.35 5.76 -17.19
CA ASP A 179 1.54 5.42 -17.96
C ASP A 179 2.60 4.78 -17.06
N PHE A 180 3.27 3.75 -17.58
CA PHE A 180 4.48 3.21 -16.98
C PHE A 180 5.69 3.98 -17.49
N PRO A 181 6.45 4.68 -16.63
CA PRO A 181 7.59 5.47 -17.07
C PRO A 181 8.70 4.55 -17.60
N SER A 182 9.13 4.78 -18.84
CA SER A 182 10.17 4.00 -19.53
C SER A 182 11.58 4.12 -18.93
N GLY A 183 11.77 5.07 -18.01
CA GLY A 183 13.02 5.28 -17.26
C GLY A 183 12.79 5.59 -15.78
N GLY A 184 11.61 5.23 -15.23
CA GLY A 184 11.29 5.41 -13.82
C GLY A 184 11.93 4.35 -12.92
N ALA A 185 11.77 4.52 -11.61
CA ALA A 185 12.11 3.44 -10.67
C ALA A 185 11.14 2.27 -10.89
N PRO A 186 11.53 1.01 -10.54
CA PRO A 186 10.60 -0.10 -10.59
C PRO A 186 9.34 0.20 -9.77
N ARG A 187 8.21 -0.38 -10.18
CA ARG A 187 6.91 -0.24 -9.47
C ARG A 187 6.30 1.16 -9.46
N GLN A 188 6.75 2.05 -10.32
CA GLN A 188 6.17 3.38 -10.44
C GLN A 188 5.17 3.48 -11.60
N VAL A 189 4.12 4.27 -11.40
CA VAL A 189 3.12 4.62 -12.41
C VAL A 189 2.88 6.12 -12.37
N THR A 190 2.89 6.74 -13.54
CA THR A 190 2.48 8.13 -13.70
C THR A 190 0.99 8.16 -14.02
N VAL A 191 0.23 8.97 -13.30
CA VAL A 191 -1.20 9.18 -13.50
C VAL A 191 -1.46 10.64 -13.72
N VAL A 192 -2.15 10.97 -14.81
CA VAL A 192 -2.74 12.28 -15.02
C VAL A 192 -4.20 12.20 -14.65
N HIS A 193 -4.67 13.01 -13.72
CA HIS A 193 -6.07 13.10 -13.34
C HIS A 193 -6.49 14.54 -13.11
N ARG A 194 -7.78 14.80 -13.19
CA ARG A 194 -8.33 16.10 -12.81
C ARG A 194 -8.64 16.09 -11.33
N THR A 195 -8.52 17.26 -10.69
CA THR A 195 -8.84 17.41 -9.27
C THR A 195 -9.07 18.88 -8.92
N ARG A 196 -9.30 19.14 -7.65
CA ARG A 196 -9.40 20.47 -7.04
C ARG A 196 -8.07 20.88 -6.41
N GLY A 197 -7.89 22.17 -6.15
CA GLY A 197 -6.87 22.61 -5.20
C GLY A 197 -7.22 22.21 -3.77
N ASP A 198 -6.22 22.09 -2.90
CA ASP A 198 -6.43 21.61 -1.52
C ASP A 198 -7.42 22.49 -0.72
N ASP A 199 -7.47 23.79 -1.03
CA ASP A 199 -8.37 24.78 -0.42
C ASP A 199 -9.73 24.92 -1.14
N ASP A 200 -9.90 24.30 -2.32
CA ASP A 200 -11.12 24.41 -3.11
C ASP A 200 -12.24 23.49 -2.55
N PRO A 201 -13.52 23.82 -2.74
CA PRO A 201 -14.62 22.93 -2.37
C PRO A 201 -14.55 21.58 -3.10
N ALA A 202 -14.95 20.49 -2.42
CA ALA A 202 -14.95 19.13 -2.96
C ALA A 202 -15.75 18.92 -4.26
N ALA A 203 -16.63 19.86 -4.60
CA ALA A 203 -17.44 19.80 -5.81
C ALA A 203 -16.81 20.44 -7.06
N VAL A 204 -15.65 21.09 -6.92
CA VAL A 204 -14.99 21.83 -7.98
C VAL A 204 -13.84 21.01 -8.58
N VAL A 205 -13.53 21.24 -9.85
CA VAL A 205 -12.37 20.66 -10.53
C VAL A 205 -11.64 21.80 -11.23
N THR A 206 -10.48 22.18 -10.70
CA THR A 206 -9.71 23.38 -11.08
C THR A 206 -8.31 23.05 -11.59
N LEU A 207 -7.85 21.82 -11.42
CA LEU A 207 -6.49 21.39 -11.72
C LEU A 207 -6.46 20.12 -12.56
N THR A 208 -5.41 20.00 -13.37
CA THR A 208 -4.89 18.73 -13.87
C THR A 208 -3.63 18.41 -13.07
N ARG A 209 -3.65 17.29 -12.36
CA ARG A 209 -2.52 16.75 -11.60
C ARG A 209 -1.83 15.66 -12.39
N THR A 210 -0.51 15.76 -12.52
CA THR A 210 0.37 14.67 -12.95
C THR A 210 1.07 14.15 -11.70
N ALA A 211 0.71 12.96 -11.25
CA ALA A 211 1.20 12.33 -10.03
C ALA A 211 1.97 11.05 -10.35
N VAL A 212 3.06 10.81 -9.62
CA VAL A 212 3.80 9.55 -9.67
C VAL A 212 3.45 8.75 -8.43
N TYR A 213 2.94 7.55 -8.64
CA TYR A 213 2.61 6.59 -7.59
C TYR A 213 3.66 5.49 -7.56
N GLU A 214 4.07 5.09 -6.36
CA GLU A 214 4.77 3.83 -6.11
C GLU A 214 3.77 2.78 -5.66
N VAL A 215 3.80 1.60 -6.27
CA VAL A 215 2.96 0.48 -5.87
C VAL A 215 3.66 -0.30 -4.75
N SER A 216 3.03 -0.29 -3.58
CA SER A 216 3.45 -0.99 -2.37
C SER A 216 2.25 -1.71 -1.77
N GLU A 217 2.01 -2.94 -2.21
CA GLU A 217 0.83 -3.73 -1.82
C GLU A 217 0.61 -3.69 -0.30
N PRO A 218 -0.63 -3.42 0.17
CA PRO A 218 -1.88 -3.33 -0.60
C PRO A 218 -2.23 -1.92 -1.11
N THR A 219 -1.27 -0.99 -1.12
CA THR A 219 -1.51 0.43 -1.39
C THR A 219 -0.70 0.96 -2.57
N MET A 220 -1.19 2.03 -3.18
CA MET A 220 -0.38 2.88 -4.06
C MET A 220 -0.13 4.19 -3.33
N VAL A 221 1.13 4.61 -3.25
CA VAL A 221 1.52 5.83 -2.52
C VAL A 221 1.94 6.89 -3.52
N GLU A 222 1.29 8.06 -3.48
CA GLU A 222 1.75 9.21 -4.25
C GLU A 222 3.12 9.67 -3.71
N LEU A 223 4.14 9.66 -4.57
CA LEU A 223 5.49 10.11 -4.22
C LEU A 223 5.65 11.61 -4.40
N HIS A 224 5.14 12.12 -5.51
CA HIS A 224 5.18 13.52 -5.88
C HIS A 224 4.19 13.79 -7.01
N HIS A 225 3.84 15.06 -7.17
CA HIS A 225 2.99 15.51 -8.27
C HIS A 225 3.39 16.90 -8.77
N SER A 226 2.82 17.28 -9.91
CA SER A 226 2.77 18.64 -10.41
C SER A 226 1.36 18.98 -10.85
N ASP A 227 0.92 20.20 -10.58
CA ASP A 227 -0.41 20.68 -10.93
C ASP A 227 -0.36 21.76 -12.00
N ALA A 228 -1.33 21.71 -12.91
CA ALA A 228 -1.58 22.75 -13.91
C ALA A 228 -3.05 23.20 -13.83
N PRO A 229 -3.35 24.50 -14.07
CA PRO A 229 -4.74 24.95 -14.13
C PRO A 229 -5.56 24.16 -15.16
N TYR A 230 -6.78 23.80 -14.78
CA TYR A 230 -7.78 23.21 -15.66
C TYR A 230 -8.98 24.13 -15.74
N THR A 231 -9.26 24.62 -16.94
CA THR A 231 -10.49 25.35 -17.27
C THR A 231 -11.34 24.44 -18.17
N PRO A 232 -12.54 24.02 -17.72
CA PRO A 232 -13.40 23.09 -18.45
C PRO A 232 -13.81 23.54 -19.85
#